data_AF-A0A2V7ZVR7-F1
#
_entry.id   AF-A0A2V7ZVR7-F1
#
_cell.length_a   1.000
_cell.length_b   1.000
_cell.length_c   1.000
_cell.angle_alpha   90.00
_cell.angle_beta   90.00
_cell.angle_gamma   90.00
#
_symmetry.space_group_name_H-M   'P 1'
#
loop_
_entity.id
_entity.type
_entity.pdbx_description
1 polymer ?
#
loop_
_entity_poly.entity_id
_entity_poly.type
_entity_poly.pdbx_seq_one_letter_code
_entity_poly.pdbx_strand_id
1 'polypeptide(L)'
;MRYTGVVFGFVLMVASGYAQPEVKAGVPNARSVRVGVEAGMQERVEDGGALYARNCARCHDLGLPRTPTRHVLSGLAPERMVAALESGTMRTQGAERTPEERRAIAAFLTGKAVGDTPAPPPLRMCATSAAPAATNAPQWNGWGLSPANDRFQRGAAAGLTPNDVPRLKV
;
A
#
# COMPACT_ATOMS: atom_id res chain seq x y z
N MET A 1 -43.96 -62.69 10.06
CA MET A 1 -44.68 -61.40 9.92
C MET A 1 -44.26 -60.79 8.59
N ARG A 2 -45.22 -60.42 7.75
CA ARG A 2 -45.10 -60.04 6.32
C ARG A 2 -44.60 -58.59 6.14
N TYR A 3 -44.02 -58.27 4.97
CA TYR A 3 -44.16 -57.04 4.12
C TYR A 3 -42.89 -56.91 3.22
N THR A 4 -42.84 -57.31 1.93
CA THR A 4 -43.23 -56.64 0.65
C THR A 4 -42.63 -55.25 0.35
N GLY A 5 -42.05 -55.09 -0.87
CA GLY A 5 -41.87 -53.82 -1.62
C GLY A 5 -40.41 -53.32 -1.72
N VAL A 6 -39.65 -53.44 -2.83
CA VAL A 6 -39.64 -52.68 -4.13
C VAL A 6 -39.37 -51.17 -3.88
N VAL A 7 -38.34 -50.51 -4.45
CA VAL A 7 -38.33 -49.86 -5.79
C VAL A 7 -36.92 -49.32 -6.09
N PHE A 8 -36.40 -49.62 -7.29
CA PHE A 8 -35.30 -48.90 -7.95
C PHE A 8 -35.77 -47.50 -8.39
N GLY A 9 -35.12 -46.44 -7.92
CA GLY A 9 -35.45 -45.06 -8.29
C GLY A 9 -34.33 -44.41 -9.11
N PHE A 10 -34.50 -44.38 -10.43
CA PHE A 10 -33.75 -43.56 -11.38
C PHE A 10 -33.95 -42.07 -11.06
N VAL A 11 -32.88 -41.32 -10.78
CA VAL A 11 -32.93 -39.85 -10.78
C VAL A 11 -32.66 -39.38 -12.21
N LEU A 12 -33.72 -38.94 -12.88
CA LEU A 12 -33.66 -38.24 -14.15
C LEU A 12 -32.90 -36.91 -14.00
N MET A 13 -31.92 -36.69 -14.87
CA MET A 13 -31.41 -35.35 -15.21
C MET A 13 -32.53 -34.54 -15.87
N VAL A 14 -32.91 -33.42 -15.26
CA VAL A 14 -33.79 -32.42 -15.88
C VAL A 14 -32.90 -31.46 -16.67
N ALA A 15 -32.89 -31.62 -18.00
CA ALA A 15 -32.34 -30.63 -18.92
C ALA A 15 -33.32 -29.45 -19.00
N SER A 16 -32.97 -28.33 -18.34
CA SER A 16 -33.73 -27.09 -18.42
C SER A 16 -33.41 -26.39 -19.75
N GLY A 17 -34.31 -26.53 -20.72
CA GLY A 17 -34.23 -25.90 -22.03
C GLY A 17 -34.38 -24.38 -21.93
N TYR A 18 -33.36 -23.65 -22.41
CA TYR A 18 -33.48 -22.22 -22.69
C TYR A 18 -34.09 -22.04 -24.09
N ALA A 19 -35.35 -21.61 -24.13
CA ALA A 19 -36.00 -21.15 -25.34
C ALA A 19 -35.26 -19.92 -25.91
N GLN A 20 -34.92 -19.96 -27.19
CA GLN A 20 -34.40 -18.81 -27.94
C GLN A 20 -35.58 -17.94 -28.39
N PRO A 21 -35.51 -16.59 -28.31
CA PRO A 21 -36.52 -15.74 -28.93
C PRO A 21 -36.34 -15.75 -30.46
N GLU A 22 -37.40 -16.09 -31.18
CA GLU A 22 -37.46 -15.98 -32.64
C GLU A 22 -37.38 -14.50 -33.06
N VAL A 23 -36.32 -14.15 -33.79
CA VAL A 23 -36.18 -12.83 -34.43
C VAL A 23 -36.92 -12.88 -35.76
N LYS A 24 -38.06 -12.19 -35.84
CA LYS A 24 -38.80 -11.96 -37.09
C LYS A 24 -37.95 -11.13 -38.05
N ALA A 25 -37.69 -11.68 -39.24
CA ALA A 25 -37.02 -10.99 -40.34
C ALA A 25 -37.94 -9.92 -40.95
N GLY A 26 -37.46 -8.66 -41.01
CA GLY A 26 -38.12 -7.60 -41.75
C GLY A 26 -37.44 -6.23 -41.62
N VAL A 27 -36.64 -5.86 -42.64
CA VAL A 27 -36.62 -4.57 -43.39
C VAL A 27 -35.23 -4.41 -44.06
N PRO A 28 -35.15 -4.31 -45.40
CA PRO A 28 -33.90 -4.09 -46.13
C PRO A 28 -33.69 -2.59 -46.40
N ASN A 29 -32.98 -1.91 -45.51
CA ASN A 29 -31.80 -1.10 -45.84
C ASN A 29 -31.34 -0.37 -44.57
N ALA A 30 -30.16 -0.75 -44.10
CA ALA A 30 -29.29 0.09 -43.30
C ALA A 30 -27.91 -0.52 -43.51
N ARG A 31 -26.94 0.29 -43.97
CA ARG A 31 -25.54 -0.12 -44.03
C ARG A 31 -25.14 -0.56 -42.63
N SER A 32 -25.02 -1.86 -42.42
CA SER A 32 -24.55 -2.45 -41.17
C SER A 32 -23.08 -2.09 -40.97
N VAL A 33 -22.82 -0.97 -40.30
CA VAL A 33 -21.53 -0.74 -39.66
C VAL A 33 -21.46 -1.75 -38.52
N ARG A 34 -20.76 -2.86 -38.75
CA ARG A 34 -20.39 -3.78 -37.68
C ARG A 34 -19.33 -3.04 -36.84
N VAL A 35 -19.75 -2.38 -35.77
CA VAL A 35 -18.84 -2.04 -34.68
C VAL A 35 -18.50 -3.36 -34.02
N GLY A 36 -17.36 -3.95 -34.40
CA GLY A 36 -16.78 -5.05 -33.67
C GLY A 36 -16.49 -4.57 -32.26
N VAL A 37 -17.23 -5.06 -31.28
CA VAL A 37 -16.79 -4.98 -29.89
C VAL A 37 -15.69 -6.00 -29.75
N GLU A 38 -14.46 -5.58 -30.01
CA GLU A 38 -13.28 -6.33 -29.63
C GLU A 38 -13.31 -6.44 -28.11
N ALA A 39 -13.58 -7.64 -27.60
CA ALA A 39 -13.45 -7.95 -26.19
C ALA A 39 -11.97 -7.75 -25.82
N GLY A 40 -11.65 -6.55 -25.35
CA GLY A 40 -10.33 -6.22 -24.84
C GLY A 40 -9.95 -7.20 -23.74
N MET A 41 -8.72 -7.71 -23.80
CA MET A 41 -8.08 -8.46 -22.73
C MET A 41 -8.15 -7.63 -21.44
N GLN A 42 -9.12 -7.92 -20.58
CA GLN A 42 -9.13 -7.40 -19.22
C GLN A 42 -8.08 -8.18 -18.45
N GLU A 43 -6.91 -7.57 -18.26
CA GLU A 43 -5.88 -8.09 -17.37
C GLU A 43 -6.49 -8.23 -15.98
N ARG A 44 -6.73 -9.49 -15.58
CA ARG A 44 -7.33 -9.83 -14.29
C ARG A 44 -6.26 -9.59 -13.23
N VAL A 45 -6.31 -8.43 -12.57
CA VAL A 45 -5.46 -8.14 -11.41
C VAL A 45 -5.70 -9.22 -10.35
N GLU A 46 -4.64 -9.89 -9.91
CA GLU A 46 -4.73 -10.89 -8.84
C GLU A 46 -5.31 -10.27 -7.55
N ASP A 47 -6.01 -11.09 -6.75
CA ASP A 47 -6.54 -10.66 -5.46
C ASP A 47 -5.41 -10.22 -4.50
N GLY A 48 -5.56 -9.04 -3.90
CA GLY A 48 -4.57 -8.46 -3.00
C GLY A 48 -4.29 -9.29 -1.75
N GLY A 49 -5.28 -10.02 -1.26
CA GLY A 49 -5.15 -10.93 -0.12
C GLY A 49 -4.29 -12.14 -0.47
N ALA A 50 -4.53 -12.75 -1.63
CA ALA A 50 -3.74 -13.85 -2.16
C ALA A 50 -2.28 -13.43 -2.41
N LEU A 51 -2.08 -12.26 -3.04
CA LEU A 51 -0.75 -11.68 -3.26
C LEU A 51 0.00 -11.46 -1.94
N TYR A 52 -0.67 -10.88 -0.93
CA TYR A 52 -0.08 -10.67 0.38
C TYR A 52 0.30 -12.00 1.05
N ALA A 53 -0.61 -12.97 1.06
CA ALA A 53 -0.40 -14.25 1.74
C ALA A 53 0.84 -14.97 1.20
N ARG A 54 0.99 -14.97 -0.13
CA ARG A 54 2.09 -15.64 -0.83
C ARG A 54 3.42 -14.89 -0.69
N ASN A 55 3.39 -13.55 -0.71
CA ASN A 55 4.60 -12.76 -0.96
C ASN A 55 5.05 -11.90 0.23
N CYS A 56 4.17 -11.64 1.20
CA CYS A 56 4.38 -10.63 2.25
C CYS A 56 4.23 -11.19 3.68
N ALA A 57 3.27 -12.10 3.88
CA ALA A 57 2.88 -12.62 5.19
C ALA A 57 4.05 -13.18 6.01
N ARG A 58 4.99 -13.88 5.35
CA ARG A 58 6.15 -14.52 6.01
C ARG A 58 7.01 -13.57 6.85
N CYS A 59 7.00 -12.26 6.56
CA CYS A 59 7.73 -11.27 7.36
C CYS A 59 6.78 -10.41 8.20
N HIS A 60 5.65 -10.00 7.62
CA HIS A 60 4.75 -9.01 8.22
C HIS A 60 3.77 -9.59 9.24
N ASP A 61 3.47 -10.90 9.20
CA ASP A 61 2.62 -11.55 10.21
C ASP A 61 3.44 -11.98 11.43
N LEU A 62 4.74 -12.22 11.25
CA LEU A 62 5.65 -12.62 12.33
C LEU A 62 6.13 -11.46 13.22
N GLY A 63 5.90 -10.20 12.81
CA GLY A 63 6.33 -9.03 13.56
C GLY A 63 7.83 -8.96 13.80
N LEU A 64 8.63 -9.35 12.79
CA LEU A 64 10.09 -9.34 12.87
C LEU A 64 10.63 -7.94 13.18
N PRO A 65 11.83 -7.82 13.80
CA PRO A 65 12.47 -6.53 14.02
C PRO A 65 12.51 -5.70 12.74
N ARG A 66 12.14 -4.42 12.84
CA ARG A 66 12.07 -3.46 11.71
C ARG A 66 11.07 -3.82 10.61
N THR A 67 10.18 -4.79 10.84
CA THR A 67 9.09 -5.14 9.93
C THR A 67 7.74 -4.77 10.58
N PRO A 68 6.99 -3.78 10.05
CA PRO A 68 5.70 -3.42 10.62
C PRO A 68 4.69 -4.56 10.46
N THR A 69 3.89 -4.81 11.50
CA THR A 69 2.84 -5.84 11.46
C THR A 69 1.68 -5.42 10.57
N ARG A 70 0.82 -6.37 10.17
CA ARG A 70 -0.46 -6.06 9.48
C ARG A 70 -1.28 -4.98 10.18
N HIS A 71 -1.35 -5.05 11.51
CA HIS A 71 -2.10 -4.07 12.28
C HIS A 71 -1.55 -2.66 12.07
N VAL A 72 -0.23 -2.48 12.16
CA VAL A 72 0.44 -1.21 11.87
C VAL A 72 0.22 -0.78 10.42
N LEU A 73 0.34 -1.71 9.47
CA LEU A 73 0.12 -1.44 8.05
C LEU A 73 -1.30 -0.93 7.79
N SER A 74 -2.33 -1.51 8.42
CA SER A 74 -3.72 -1.10 8.21
C SER A 74 -4.02 0.37 8.55
N GLY A 75 -3.20 0.98 9.43
CA GLY A 75 -3.30 2.40 9.78
C GLY A 75 -2.68 3.36 8.76
N LEU A 76 -1.94 2.87 7.76
CA LEU A 76 -1.28 3.70 6.77
C LEU A 76 -2.23 4.09 5.62
N ALA A 77 -1.85 5.13 4.88
CA ALA A 77 -2.48 5.44 3.60
C ALA A 77 -2.02 4.42 2.52
N PRO A 78 -2.91 3.95 1.63
CA PRO A 78 -2.56 2.99 0.59
C PRO A 78 -1.44 3.50 -0.35
N GLU A 79 -1.36 4.82 -0.59
CA GLU A 79 -0.29 5.45 -1.38
C GLU A 79 1.09 5.29 -0.72
N ARG A 80 1.15 5.26 0.62
CA ARG A 80 2.41 5.05 1.34
C ARG A 80 2.90 3.62 1.17
N MET A 81 2.00 2.65 1.06
CA MET A 81 2.37 1.27 0.76
C MET A 81 2.89 1.12 -0.66
N VAL A 82 2.19 1.72 -1.63
CA VAL A 82 2.64 1.73 -3.04
C VAL A 82 4.02 2.39 -3.13
N ALA A 83 4.21 3.57 -2.53
CA ALA A 83 5.51 4.25 -2.52
C ALA A 83 6.63 3.40 -1.89
N ALA A 84 6.33 2.67 -0.80
CA ALA A 84 7.29 1.78 -0.16
C ALA A 84 7.71 0.61 -1.07
N LEU A 85 6.78 0.07 -1.86
CA LEU A 85 7.00 -1.02 -2.81
C LEU A 85 7.68 -0.56 -4.11
N GLU A 86 7.48 0.69 -4.53
CA GLU A 86 8.03 1.20 -5.78
C GLU A 86 9.43 1.82 -5.64
N SER A 87 9.63 2.64 -4.62
CA SER A 87 10.86 3.43 -4.47
C SER A 87 11.45 3.38 -3.05
N GLY A 88 10.66 3.00 -2.06
CA GLY A 88 11.05 3.01 -0.65
C GLY A 88 11.80 1.76 -0.18
N THR A 89 11.65 1.47 1.11
CA THR A 89 12.39 0.41 1.82
C THR A 89 12.02 -1.00 1.39
N MET A 90 10.88 -1.19 0.72
CA MET A 90 10.41 -2.48 0.19
C MET A 90 10.52 -2.58 -1.33
N ARG A 91 11.28 -1.68 -1.97
CA ARG A 91 11.54 -1.64 -3.42
C ARG A 91 11.90 -3.00 -4.00
N THR A 92 12.81 -3.73 -3.35
CA THR A 92 13.29 -5.02 -3.85
C THR A 92 12.18 -6.07 -3.90
N GLN A 93 11.29 -6.07 -2.90
CA GLN A 93 10.16 -6.98 -2.77
C GLN A 93 9.02 -6.58 -3.72
N GLY A 94 8.86 -5.28 -3.96
CA GLY A 94 7.89 -4.75 -4.91
C GLY A 94 8.33 -4.87 -6.37
N ALA A 95 9.63 -5.02 -6.66
CA ALA A 95 10.17 -5.07 -8.02
C ALA A 95 9.56 -6.21 -8.88
N GLU A 96 9.25 -7.35 -8.26
CA GLU A 96 8.63 -8.48 -8.95
C GLU A 96 7.10 -8.35 -9.11
N ARG A 97 6.50 -7.29 -8.55
CA ARG A 97 5.05 -7.05 -8.63
C ARG A 97 4.72 -6.03 -9.70
N THR A 98 3.64 -6.22 -10.43
CA THR A 98 3.12 -5.19 -11.34
C THR A 98 2.59 -3.98 -10.55
N PRO A 99 2.48 -2.80 -11.16
CA PRO A 99 1.86 -1.64 -10.50
C PRO A 99 0.47 -1.95 -9.94
N GLU A 100 -0.33 -2.73 -10.67
CA GLU A 100 -1.69 -3.12 -10.30
C GLU A 100 -1.68 -4.08 -9.10
N GLU A 101 -0.76 -5.05 -9.07
CA GLU A 101 -0.59 -5.95 -7.92
C GLU A 101 -0.16 -5.18 -6.67
N ARG A 102 0.74 -4.21 -6.78
CA ARG A 102 1.15 -3.35 -5.64
C ARG A 102 -0.03 -2.58 -5.08
N ARG A 103 -0.90 -2.05 -5.96
CA ARG A 103 -2.13 -1.35 -5.56
C ARG A 103 -3.14 -2.31 -4.92
N ALA A 104 -3.30 -3.52 -5.45
CA ALA A 104 -4.18 -4.53 -4.88
C ALA A 104 -3.74 -4.94 -3.47
N ILE A 105 -2.44 -5.17 -3.24
CA ILE A 105 -1.88 -5.44 -1.90
C ILE A 105 -2.14 -4.27 -0.95
N ALA A 106 -1.90 -3.03 -1.40
CA ALA A 106 -2.12 -1.84 -0.58
C ALA A 106 -3.60 -1.67 -0.20
N ALA A 107 -4.51 -1.89 -1.14
CA ALA A 107 -5.94 -1.81 -0.91
C ALA A 107 -6.42 -2.88 0.07
N PHE A 108 -5.93 -4.11 -0.10
CA PHE A 108 -6.23 -5.22 0.81
C PHE A 108 -5.76 -4.94 2.25
N LEU A 109 -4.55 -4.42 2.42
CA LEU A 109 -3.99 -4.18 3.76
C LEU A 109 -4.66 -3.02 4.51
N THR A 110 -5.10 -1.99 3.79
CA THR A 110 -5.68 -0.77 4.37
C THR A 110 -7.20 -0.77 4.41
N GLY A 111 -7.85 -1.62 3.60
CA GLY A 111 -9.28 -1.55 3.35
C GLY A 111 -9.71 -0.29 2.58
N LYS A 112 -8.78 0.39 1.90
CA LYS A 112 -9.01 1.66 1.18
C LYS A 112 -8.48 1.57 -0.24
N ALA A 113 -9.18 2.11 -1.23
CA ALA A 113 -8.62 2.14 -2.58
C ALA A 113 -7.50 3.17 -2.70
N VAL A 114 -6.52 2.88 -3.56
CA VAL A 114 -5.46 3.84 -3.91
C VAL A 114 -6.09 4.97 -4.72
N GLY A 115 -5.88 6.21 -4.28
CA GLY A 115 -6.47 7.41 -4.90
C GLY A 115 -7.68 7.97 -4.13
N ASP A 116 -8.25 7.22 -3.19
CA ASP A 116 -9.36 7.68 -2.35
C ASP A 116 -8.89 8.43 -1.09
N THR A 117 -7.57 8.52 -0.87
CA THR A 117 -7.02 9.23 0.29
C THR A 117 -7.21 10.74 0.12
N PRO A 118 -7.91 11.42 1.04
CA PRO A 118 -8.07 12.87 0.98
C PRO A 118 -6.73 13.59 0.94
N ALA A 119 -6.66 14.70 0.22
CA ALA A 119 -5.47 15.55 0.23
C ALA A 119 -5.10 15.92 1.68
N PRO A 120 -3.81 15.89 2.04
CA PRO A 120 -3.40 16.31 3.38
C PRO A 120 -3.83 17.76 3.60
N PRO A 121 -4.20 18.13 4.85
CA PRO A 121 -4.51 19.51 5.15
C PRO A 121 -3.31 20.40 4.81
N PRO A 122 -3.54 21.66 4.40
CA PRO A 122 -2.45 22.58 4.09
C PRO A 122 -1.51 22.68 5.29
N LEU A 123 -0.20 22.54 5.02
CA LEU A 123 0.82 22.69 6.05
C LEU A 123 0.69 24.09 6.65
N ARG A 124 0.69 24.17 7.99
CA ARG A 124 0.70 25.43 8.71
C ARG A 124 2.12 25.99 8.65
N MET A 125 2.43 26.65 7.54
CA MET A 125 3.69 27.35 7.37
C MET A 125 3.70 28.61 8.25
N CYS A 126 4.86 28.93 8.82
CA CYS A 126 5.05 30.24 9.43
C CYS A 126 4.79 31.33 8.38
N ALA A 127 4.05 32.38 8.74
CA ALA A 127 3.78 33.50 7.84
C ALA A 127 5.07 34.24 7.41
N THR A 128 6.13 34.08 8.20
CA THR A 128 7.45 34.61 7.92
C THR A 128 8.48 33.56 8.29
N SER A 129 9.47 33.35 7.42
CA SER A 129 10.62 32.51 7.73
C SER A 129 11.40 33.11 8.90
N ALA A 130 11.76 32.30 9.89
CA ALA A 130 12.67 32.74 10.93
C ALA A 130 14.00 33.18 10.29
N ALA A 131 14.63 34.20 10.86
CA ALA A 131 15.99 34.56 10.47
C ALA A 131 16.91 33.33 10.63
N PRO A 132 17.88 33.11 9.72
CA PRO A 132 18.87 32.06 9.89
C PRO A 132 19.54 32.19 11.27
N ALA A 133 19.72 31.06 11.95
CA ALA A 133 20.40 31.05 13.24
C ALA A 133 21.81 31.66 13.10
N ALA A 134 22.20 32.53 14.03
CA ALA A 134 23.43 33.33 13.95
C ALA A 134 24.70 32.45 13.95
N THR A 135 25.41 32.36 12.82
CA THR A 135 26.57 31.46 12.62
C THR A 135 27.77 31.73 13.52
N ASN A 136 27.77 32.85 14.25
CA ASN A 136 28.91 33.35 15.00
C ASN A 136 28.75 33.17 16.52
N ALA A 137 27.75 32.38 16.95
CA ALA A 137 27.55 31.99 18.34
C ALA A 137 27.83 30.49 18.53
N PRO A 138 28.19 30.02 19.75
CA PRO A 138 28.22 28.60 20.06
C PRO A 138 26.78 28.04 20.06
N GLN A 139 26.29 27.62 18.88
CA GLN A 139 24.92 27.18 18.71
C GLN A 139 24.81 25.86 17.93
N TRP A 140 23.82 25.07 18.31
CA TRP A 140 23.38 23.87 17.62
C TRP A 140 22.28 24.25 16.63
N ASN A 141 22.68 24.72 15.45
CA ASN A 141 21.74 25.16 14.42
C ASN A 141 21.38 24.07 13.40
N GLY A 142 21.69 22.79 13.67
CA GLY A 142 21.45 21.69 12.76
C GLY A 142 21.66 20.30 13.38
N TRP A 143 21.75 19.29 12.52
CA TRP A 143 21.88 17.87 12.90
C TRP A 143 23.21 17.51 13.58
N GLY A 144 24.22 18.36 13.41
CA GLY A 144 25.52 18.31 14.09
C GLY A 144 26.20 19.68 13.98
N LEU A 145 27.28 19.89 14.72
CA LEU A 145 27.99 21.17 14.76
C LEU A 145 28.89 21.42 13.54
N SER A 146 29.13 20.40 12.72
CA SER A 146 29.99 20.48 11.55
C SER A 146 29.53 19.52 10.45
N PRO A 147 30.09 19.60 9.23
CA PRO A 147 29.89 18.60 8.18
C PRO A 147 30.27 17.17 8.58
N ALA A 148 31.14 17.01 9.58
CA ALA A 148 31.48 15.70 10.15
C ALA A 148 30.41 15.18 11.13
N ASN A 149 29.31 15.93 11.32
CA ASN A 149 28.20 15.61 12.20
C ASN A 149 28.64 15.45 13.67
N ASP A 150 29.56 16.33 14.11
CA ASP A 150 30.06 16.32 15.49
C ASP A 150 28.91 16.46 16.49
N ARG A 151 28.91 15.56 17.49
CA ARG A 151 27.91 15.48 18.57
C ARG A 151 28.43 15.98 19.91
N PHE A 152 29.42 16.88 19.88
CA PHE A 152 29.96 17.52 21.08
C PHE A 152 30.37 18.96 20.78
N GLN A 153 30.24 19.84 21.78
CA GLN A 153 30.70 21.22 21.69
C GLN A 153 32.21 21.28 21.95
N ARG A 154 32.97 21.90 21.02
CA ARG A 154 34.43 22.04 21.17
C ARG A 154 34.77 23.04 22.28
N GLY A 155 35.91 22.84 22.95
CA GLY A 155 36.27 23.49 24.22
C GLY A 155 36.02 25.00 24.33
N ALA A 156 36.54 25.81 23.41
CA ALA A 156 36.34 27.28 23.45
C ALA A 156 34.85 27.68 23.36
N ALA A 157 34.07 26.91 22.60
CA ALA A 157 32.66 27.14 22.38
C ALA A 157 31.78 26.48 23.48
N ALA A 158 32.33 25.53 24.26
CA ALA A 158 31.68 24.89 25.39
C ALA A 158 31.81 25.71 26.67
N GLY A 159 32.82 26.56 26.78
CA GLY A 159 33.09 27.36 27.98
C GLY A 159 33.44 26.51 29.21
N LEU A 160 33.86 25.26 28.99
CA LEU A 160 34.23 24.30 30.03
C LEU A 160 35.69 23.89 29.86
N THR A 161 36.42 23.89 30.97
CA THR A 161 37.79 23.38 31.06
C THR A 161 37.83 22.13 31.94
N PRO A 162 38.91 21.32 31.88
CA PRO A 162 39.08 20.21 32.82
C PRO A 162 39.01 20.62 34.30
N ASN A 163 39.40 21.86 34.63
CA ASN A 163 39.35 22.39 36.00
C ASN A 163 37.93 22.66 36.49
N ASP A 164 36.94 22.72 35.59
CA ASP A 164 35.53 22.92 35.96
C ASP A 164 34.85 21.62 36.38
N VAL A 165 35.44 20.46 36.11
CA VAL A 165 34.86 19.13 36.41
C VAL A 165 34.47 18.97 37.89
N PRO A 166 35.31 19.34 38.90
CA PRO A 166 34.92 19.22 40.31
C PRO A 166 33.78 20.15 40.74
N ARG A 167 33.44 21.14 39.91
CA ARG A 167 32.38 22.13 40.18
C ARG A 167 31.05 21.75 39.54
N LEU A 168 31.00 20.69 38.74
CA LEU A 168 29.76 20.20 38.14
C LEU A 168 28.85 19.61 39.21
N LYS A 169 27.57 19.96 39.15
CA LYS A 169 26.53 19.39 40.02
C LYS A 169 25.89 18.19 39.31
N VAL A 170 25.56 17.17 40.08
CA VAL A 170 24.71 16.04 39.66
C VAL A 170 23.28 16.23 40.14
#